data_AF-A0A821JEW7-F1
#
_entry.id   AF-A0A821JEW7-F1
#
_cell.length_a   1.000
_cell.length_b   1.000
_cell.length_c   1.000
_cell.angle_alpha   90.00
_cell.angle_beta   90.00
_cell.angle_gamma   90.00
#
_symmetry.space_group_name_H-M   'P 1'
#
loop_
_entity.id
_entity.type
_entity.pdbx_description
1 polymer ?
#
loop_
_entity_poly.entity_id
_entity_poly.type
_entity_poly.pdbx_seq_one_letter_code
_entity_poly.pdbx_strand_id
1 'polypeptide(L)'
;MFTLHQASAQCRNMMNYLMCFFCAPDQYLWYIKKRVKICQTFCDELYKNCKTAEFSGNVIGTLYKSGLQFCEANNFNMVTSDCFKFDENVFSSASKLFQSTISIFSLFHLCLVIAFVVIVINLF
;
A
#
# COMPACT_ATOMS: atom_id res chain seq x y z
N MET A 1 -2.88 -1.86 -14.17
CA MET A 1 -2.38 -2.29 -12.86
C MET A 1 -2.10 -3.78 -12.95
N PHE A 2 -0.88 -4.23 -12.63
CA PHE A 2 -0.57 -5.66 -12.65
C PHE A 2 -1.40 -6.35 -11.58
N THR A 3 -2.28 -7.28 -11.99
CA THR A 3 -2.99 -8.12 -11.05
C THR A 3 -2.00 -9.11 -10.46
N LEU A 4 -1.59 -8.87 -9.21
CA LEU A 4 -0.73 -9.79 -8.46
C LEU A 4 -1.59 -10.72 -7.61
N HIS A 5 -1.44 -12.02 -7.83
CA HIS A 5 -2.04 -13.05 -6.99
C HIS A 5 -1.11 -13.35 -5.81
N GLN A 6 -1.69 -13.76 -4.68
CA GLN A 6 -0.94 -14.15 -3.47
C GLN A 6 0.01 -13.06 -2.92
N ALA A 7 -0.20 -11.80 -3.29
CA ALA A 7 0.61 -10.69 -2.79
C ALA A 7 0.28 -10.38 -1.32
N SER A 8 1.28 -9.94 -0.55
CA SER A 8 1.05 -9.34 0.76
C SER A 8 0.39 -7.95 0.61
N ALA A 9 -0.20 -7.42 1.69
CA ALA A 9 -0.70 -6.05 1.70
C ALA A 9 0.42 -5.05 1.39
N GLN A 10 1.61 -5.28 1.94
CA GLN A 10 2.79 -4.44 1.69
C GLN A 10 3.19 -4.46 0.22
N CYS A 11 3.28 -5.64 -0.41
CA CYS A 11 3.60 -5.75 -1.84
C CYS A 11 2.59 -4.97 -2.69
N ARG A 12 1.29 -5.12 -2.43
CA ARG A 12 0.24 -4.38 -3.15
C ARG A 12 0.40 -2.87 -2.97
N ASN A 13 0.62 -2.40 -1.74
CA ASN A 13 0.78 -0.98 -1.46
C ASN A 13 2.00 -0.39 -2.17
N MET A 14 3.14 -1.07 -2.11
CA MET A 14 4.37 -0.64 -2.78
C MET A 14 4.21 -0.62 -4.31
N MET A 15 3.58 -1.65 -4.90
CA MET A 15 3.29 -1.69 -6.35
C MET A 15 2.31 -0.59 -6.78
N ASN A 16 1.31 -0.29 -5.95
CA ASN A 16 0.39 0.81 -6.21
C ASN A 16 1.10 2.17 -6.12
N TYR A 17 1.97 2.35 -5.12
CA TYR A 17 2.77 3.55 -4.98
C TYR A 17 3.73 3.76 -6.14
N LEU A 18 4.26 2.67 -6.68
CA LEU A 18 5.10 2.70 -7.87
C LEU A 18 4.36 3.26 -9.09
N MET A 19 3.03 3.30 -9.09
CA MET A 19 2.27 3.99 -10.13
C MET A 19 2.13 5.48 -9.81
N CYS A 20 2.29 5.93 -8.57
CA CYS A 20 2.08 7.34 -8.21
C CYS A 20 3.10 8.31 -8.82
N PHE A 21 4.26 7.84 -9.32
CA PHE A 21 5.29 8.72 -9.88
C PHE A 21 4.78 9.62 -11.00
N PHE A 22 3.81 9.16 -11.81
CA PHE A 22 3.33 9.94 -12.96
C PHE A 22 2.30 11.01 -12.57
N CYS A 23 1.76 10.93 -11.35
CA CYS A 23 0.85 11.93 -10.79
C CYS A 23 1.55 12.87 -9.80
N ALA A 24 2.80 12.58 -9.42
CA ALA A 24 3.49 13.34 -8.39
C ALA A 24 3.81 14.76 -8.88
N PRO A 25 3.61 15.82 -8.08
CA PRO A 25 3.90 17.20 -8.48
C PRO A 25 5.38 17.43 -8.80
N ASP A 26 6.25 16.56 -8.27
CA ASP A 26 7.69 16.55 -8.46
C ASP A 26 8.17 15.52 -9.48
N GLN A 27 7.26 14.96 -10.31
CA GLN A 27 7.57 13.96 -11.35
C GLN A 27 8.78 14.33 -12.21
N TYR A 28 8.98 15.62 -12.52
CA TYR A 28 10.08 16.13 -13.34
C TYR A 28 11.47 15.83 -12.75
N LEU A 29 11.58 15.61 -11.43
CA LEU A 29 12.84 15.27 -10.77
C LEU A 29 13.24 13.80 -11.02
N TRP A 30 12.25 12.92 -11.13
CA TRP A 30 12.48 11.46 -11.14
C TRP A 30 12.27 10.86 -12.53
N TYR A 31 11.42 11.42 -13.38
CA TYR A 31 11.10 10.88 -14.69
C TYR A 31 11.99 11.48 -15.79
N ILE A 32 13.08 10.80 -16.13
CA ILE A 32 14.10 11.27 -17.07
C ILE A 32 14.27 10.27 -18.21
N LYS A 33 14.32 10.75 -19.46
CA LYS A 33 14.53 9.90 -20.65
C LYS A 33 13.54 8.72 -20.72
N LYS A 34 12.27 8.96 -20.39
CA LYS A 34 11.18 7.96 -20.36
C LYS A 34 11.35 6.85 -19.32
N ARG A 35 12.26 6.99 -18.35
CA ARG A 35 12.45 6.06 -17.23
C ARG A 35 12.32 6.79 -15.91
N VAL A 36 11.78 6.13 -14.90
CA VAL A 36 11.71 6.68 -13.54
C VAL A 36 12.98 6.28 -12.81
N LYS A 37 13.64 7.26 -12.20
CA LYS A 37 14.69 7.07 -11.20
C LYS A 37 14.05 6.63 -9.90
N ILE A 38 14.26 5.38 -9.52
CA ILE A 38 13.82 4.84 -8.23
C ILE A 38 15.03 4.58 -7.35
N CYS A 39 14.85 4.72 -6.04
CA CYS A 39 15.92 4.40 -5.11
C CYS A 39 16.17 2.89 -5.09
N GLN A 40 17.44 2.48 -5.11
CA GLN A 40 17.81 1.07 -5.05
C GLN A 40 17.23 0.37 -3.83
N THR A 41 17.26 1.04 -2.67
CA THR A 41 16.65 0.54 -1.42
C THR A 41 15.16 0.25 -1.56
N PHE A 42 14.41 1.16 -2.19
CA PHE A 42 12.98 0.97 -2.44
C PHE A 42 12.75 -0.23 -3.37
N CYS A 43 13.54 -0.35 -4.44
CA CYS A 43 13.43 -1.49 -5.36
C CYS A 43 13.72 -2.84 -4.66
N ASP A 44 14.80 -2.92 -3.87
CA ASP A 44 15.17 -4.13 -3.16
C ASP A 44 14.10 -4.55 -2.15
N GLU A 45 13.52 -3.57 -1.44
CA GLU A 45 12.43 -3.80 -0.52
C GLU A 45 11.13 -4.22 -1.22
N LEU A 46 10.81 -3.59 -2.35
CA LEU A 46 9.67 -3.96 -3.18
C LEU A 46 9.78 -5.43 -3.62
N TYR A 47 10.94 -5.82 -4.15
CA TYR A 47 11.18 -7.21 -4.55
C TYR A 47 11.13 -8.16 -3.35
N LYS A 48 11.73 -7.81 -2.22
CA LYS A 48 11.67 -8.62 -1.00
C LYS A 48 10.22 -8.93 -0.59
N ASN A 49 9.34 -7.93 -0.66
CA ASN A 49 7.93 -8.06 -0.30
C ASN A 49 7.08 -8.77 -1.37
N CYS A 50 7.50 -8.70 -2.63
CA CYS A 50 6.74 -9.23 -3.76
C CYS A 50 7.25 -10.54 -4.34
N LYS A 51 8.44 -11.04 -3.96
CA LYS A 51 9.06 -12.24 -4.58
C LYS A 51 8.22 -13.52 -4.51
N THR A 52 7.29 -13.62 -3.56
CA THR A 52 6.38 -14.78 -3.44
C THR A 52 5.03 -14.56 -4.13
N ALA A 53 4.75 -13.34 -4.60
CA ALA A 53 3.55 -13.04 -5.36
C ALA A 53 3.66 -13.62 -6.77
N GLU A 54 2.50 -13.82 -7.38
CA GLU A 54 2.37 -14.42 -8.70
C GLU A 54 1.85 -13.39 -9.70
N PHE A 55 2.50 -13.34 -10.85
CA PHE A 55 2.15 -12.51 -11.99
C PHE A 55 2.06 -13.37 -13.24
N SER A 56 0.90 -13.35 -13.92
CA SER A 56 0.67 -14.15 -15.15
C SER A 56 1.05 -15.63 -15.00
N GLY A 57 0.62 -16.27 -13.92
CA GLY A 57 0.90 -17.70 -13.65
C GLY A 57 2.30 -17.99 -13.11
N ASN A 58 3.17 -16.99 -12.98
CA ASN A 58 4.57 -17.16 -12.59
C ASN A 58 4.87 -16.45 -11.27
N VAL A 59 5.56 -17.12 -10.37
CA VAL A 59 6.03 -16.53 -9.12
C VAL A 59 7.17 -15.54 -9.42
N ILE A 60 7.10 -14.33 -8.89
CA ILE A 60 8.08 -13.26 -9.20
C ILE A 60 9.53 -13.70 -8.89
N GLY A 61 9.76 -14.37 -7.77
CA GLY A 61 11.08 -14.84 -7.35
C GLY A 61 11.63 -16.02 -8.16
N THR A 62 10.82 -16.65 -9.03
CA THR A 62 11.35 -17.64 -9.99
C THR A 62 11.89 -16.94 -11.24
N LEU A 63 11.24 -15.85 -11.67
CA LEU A 63 11.61 -15.04 -12.83
C LEU A 63 12.82 -14.13 -12.57
N TYR A 64 12.92 -13.55 -11.38
CA TYR A 64 13.95 -12.59 -11.00
C TYR A 64 14.69 -13.05 -9.75
N LYS A 65 16.00 -12.82 -9.66
CA LYS A 65 16.83 -13.22 -8.51
C LYS A 65 17.10 -12.08 -7.53
N SER A 66 16.95 -10.83 -7.96
CA SER A 66 17.22 -9.64 -7.16
C SER A 66 16.24 -8.52 -7.47
N GLY A 67 16.21 -7.51 -6.58
CA GLY A 67 15.48 -6.27 -6.82
C GLY A 67 15.94 -5.60 -8.11
N LEU A 68 17.25 -5.51 -8.31
CA LEU A 68 17.85 -4.98 -9.55
C LEU A 68 17.23 -5.59 -10.80
N GLN A 69 17.24 -6.93 -10.93
CA GLN A 69 16.65 -7.60 -12.10
C GLN A 69 15.15 -7.33 -12.23
N PHE A 70 14.43 -7.37 -11.12
CA PHE A 70 12.98 -7.11 -11.11
C PHE A 70 12.65 -5.69 -11.59
N CYS A 71 13.32 -4.68 -11.08
CA CYS A 71 13.04 -3.29 -11.44
C CYS A 71 13.58 -2.91 -12.82
N GLU A 72 14.72 -3.45 -13.26
CA GLU A 72 15.22 -3.24 -14.62
C GLU A 72 14.26 -3.82 -15.66
N ALA A 73 13.73 -5.02 -15.40
CA ALA A 73 12.73 -5.65 -16.27
C ALA A 73 11.43 -4.83 -16.38
N ASN A 74 11.13 -4.01 -15.36
CA ASN A 74 10.01 -3.07 -15.36
C ASN A 74 10.41 -1.65 -15.82
N ASN A 75 11.56 -1.52 -16.51
CA ASN A 75 12.07 -0.29 -17.12
C ASN A 75 12.40 0.85 -16.12
N PHE A 76 12.63 0.53 -14.85
CA PHE A 76 13.08 1.50 -13.85
C PHE A 76 14.59 1.71 -13.89
N ASN A 77 15.03 2.93 -13.63
CA ASN A 77 16.44 3.26 -13.47
C ASN A 77 16.76 3.34 -11.98
N MET A 78 17.60 2.46 -11.45
CA MET A 78 17.97 2.46 -10.04
C MET A 78 19.17 3.35 -9.80
N VAL A 79 19.06 4.19 -8.77
CA VAL A 79 20.15 5.06 -8.30
C VAL A 79 20.18 5.07 -6.77
N THR A 80 21.28 5.56 -6.20
CA THR A 80 21.51 5.57 -4.76
C THR A 80 21.06 6.87 -4.07
N SER A 81 20.97 7.99 -4.80
CA SER A 81 20.50 9.29 -4.32
C SER A 81 19.57 9.96 -5.32
N ASP A 82 18.83 10.99 -4.86
CA ASP A 82 17.98 11.86 -5.70
C ASP A 82 17.00 11.08 -6.57
N CYS A 83 16.16 10.29 -5.90
CA CYS A 83 15.30 9.28 -6.52
C CYS A 83 13.93 9.17 -5.85
N PHE A 84 13.00 8.59 -6.61
CA PHE A 84 11.67 8.27 -6.13
C PHE A 84 11.76 7.13 -5.10
N LYS A 85 11.21 7.37 -3.91
CA LYS A 85 11.22 6.46 -2.76
C LYS A 85 9.80 6.23 -2.26
N PHE A 86 9.57 5.09 -1.61
CA PHE A 86 8.28 4.77 -1.01
C PHE A 86 7.93 5.74 0.13
N ASP A 87 6.68 6.19 0.18
CA ASP A 87 6.10 6.89 1.32
C ASP A 87 4.95 6.07 1.90
N GLU A 88 5.17 5.50 3.08
CA GLU A 88 4.22 4.65 3.78
C GLU A 88 2.97 5.41 4.26
N ASN A 89 3.06 6.74 4.41
CA ASN A 89 1.97 7.54 4.95
C ASN A 89 0.80 7.71 3.99
N VAL A 90 1.03 7.51 2.69
CA VAL A 90 -0.01 7.63 1.65
C VAL A 90 -1.11 6.57 1.81
N PHE A 91 -0.78 5.37 2.31
CA PHE A 91 -1.77 4.30 2.51
C PHE A 91 -2.22 4.13 3.96
N SER A 92 -1.50 4.68 4.95
CA SER A 92 -1.84 4.51 6.37
C SER A 92 -3.06 5.33 6.82
N SER A 93 -3.43 6.36 6.05
CA SER A 93 -4.48 7.31 6.42
C SER A 93 -5.90 6.77 6.18
N ALA A 94 -6.09 5.85 5.23
CA ALA A 94 -7.41 5.28 4.93
C ALA A 94 -7.96 4.39 6.06
N SER A 95 -7.08 3.68 6.78
CA SER A 95 -7.46 2.72 7.83
C SER A 95 -7.93 3.38 9.13
N LYS A 96 -7.55 4.64 9.38
CA LYS A 96 -7.85 5.32 10.65
C LYS A 96 -9.32 5.76 10.76
N LEU A 97 -9.96 6.07 9.63
CA LEU A 97 -11.34 6.57 9.62
C LEU A 97 -12.37 5.48 10.00
N PHE A 98 -12.16 4.23 9.56
CA PHE A 98 -13.09 3.13 9.83
C PHE A 98 -13.07 2.64 11.29
N GLN A 99 -11.91 2.71 11.97
CA GLN A 99 -11.80 2.30 13.37
C GLN A 99 -12.59 3.25 14.30
N SER A 100 -12.59 4.56 14.00
CA SER A 100 -13.32 5.54 14.80
C SER A 100 -14.84 5.42 14.65
N THR A 101 -15.35 5.09 13.45
CA THR A 101 -16.79 4.99 13.21
C THR A 101 -17.43 3.80 13.90
N ILE A 102 -16.77 2.63 13.93
CA ILE A 102 -17.31 1.42 14.59
C ILE A 102 -17.46 1.65 16.10
N SER A 103 -16.46 2.27 16.75
CA SER A 103 -16.51 2.59 18.18
C SER A 103 -17.68 3.50 18.55
N ILE A 104 -18.02 4.48 17.70
CA ILE A 104 -19.13 5.42 17.94
C ILE A 104 -20.49 4.70 17.83
N PHE A 105 -20.70 3.88 16.80
CA PHE A 105 -21.95 3.11 16.65
C PHE A 105 -22.16 2.12 17.80
N SER A 106 -21.08 1.51 18.28
CA SER A 106 -21.12 0.56 19.40
C SER A 106 -21.55 1.23 20.70
N LEU A 107 -21.00 2.42 20.99
CA LEU A 107 -21.38 3.23 22.15
C LEU A 107 -22.83 3.72 22.06
N PHE A 108 -23.27 4.15 20.89
CA PHE A 108 -24.65 4.61 20.68
C PHE A 108 -25.67 3.50 20.92
N HIS A 109 -25.41 2.29 20.42
CA HIS A 109 -26.26 1.13 20.69
C HIS A 109 -26.29 0.76 22.18
N LEU A 110 -25.14 0.78 22.86
CA LEU A 110 -25.10 0.51 24.29
C LEU A 110 -25.92 1.54 25.09
N CYS A 111 -25.82 2.83 24.75
CA CYS A 111 -26.62 3.88 25.37
C CYS A 111 -28.12 3.67 25.16
N LEU A 112 -28.55 3.30 23.94
CA LEU A 112 -29.97 3.01 23.66
C LEU A 112 -30.50 1.83 24.47
N VAL A 113 -29.72 0.75 24.60
CA VAL A 113 -30.10 -0.42 25.41
C VAL A 113 -30.24 -0.05 26.87
N ILE A 114 -29.29 0.71 27.43
CA ILE A 114 -29.35 1.19 28.83
C ILE A 114 -30.57 2.08 29.05
N ALA A 115 -30.83 3.03 28.15
CA ALA A 115 -31.99 3.92 28.25
C ALA A 115 -33.31 3.14 28.23
N PHE A 116 -33.43 2.15 27.34
CA PHE A 116 -34.61 1.29 27.26
C PHE A 116 -34.83 0.49 28.56
N VAL A 117 -33.78 -0.12 29.11
CA VAL A 117 -33.85 -0.87 30.38
C VAL A 117 -34.26 0.03 31.55
N VAL A 118 -33.70 1.23 31.65
CA VAL A 118 -34.04 2.20 32.71
C VAL A 118 -35.50 2.65 32.60
N ILE A 119 -36.00 2.91 31.39
CA ILE A 119 -37.40 3.28 31.16
C ILE A 119 -38.32 2.14 31.61
N VAL A 120 -38.04 0.90 31.18
CA VAL A 120 -38.86 -0.27 31.56
C VAL A 120 -38.87 -0.47 33.08
N ILE A 121 -37.74 -0.36 33.76
CA ILE A 121 -37.67 -0.51 35.23
C ILE A 121 -38.48 0.56 35.97
N ASN A 122 -38.49 1.81 35.50
CA ASN A 122 -39.26 2.88 36.16
C ASN A 122 -40.76 2.86 35.86
N LEU A 123 -41.21 2.00 34.93
CA LEU A 123 -42.61 1.81 34.57
C LEU A 123 -43.30 0.65 35.33
N PHE A 124 -42.54 -0.15 36.07
CA PHE A 124 -43.00 -1.25 36.94
C PHE A 124 -42.75 -0.91 38.41
#